data_AF-A0A8H3TTQ3-F1
#
_entry.id   AF-A0A8H3TTQ3-F1
#
_cell.length_a   1.000
_cell.length_b   1.000
_cell.length_c   1.000
_cell.angle_alpha   90.00
_cell.angle_beta   90.00
_cell.angle_gamma   90.00
#
_symmetry.space_group_name_H-M   'P 1'
#
loop_
_entity.id
_entity.type
_entity.pdbx_description
1 polymer ?
#
loop_
_entity_poly.entity_id
_entity_poly.type
_entity_poly.pdbx_seq_one_letter_code
_entity_poly.pdbx_strand_id
1 'polypeptide(L)'
;MKTNERTRLAMLTLVMPRFLMNIAGQPVPFLLRSSSDLPHVVKATQGLKNLEVDHLPTLVVLHDSLETPPMALTKPKRNVGPQGHNGLRAVEKALGTRDFWRIGLGIGRPLGGKSRGDGITEWVLGDIKSDSDERIFWEGEGVAAIRRYLDQIAETSARPE
;
A
#
# COMPACT_ATOMS: atom_id res chain seq x y z
N MET A 1 -34.50 21.57 -7.65
CA MET A 1 -33.26 21.61 -6.83
C MET A 1 -32.20 20.83 -7.59
N LYS A 2 -31.11 21.46 -8.06
CA LYS A 2 -29.99 20.75 -8.70
C LYS A 2 -28.90 20.57 -7.64
N THR A 3 -28.60 19.34 -7.27
CA THR A 3 -27.52 19.02 -6.33
C THR A 3 -26.19 19.35 -6.98
N ASN A 4 -25.42 20.26 -6.38
CA ASN A 4 -24.06 20.56 -6.84
C ASN A 4 -23.12 19.42 -6.40
N GLU A 5 -23.06 18.35 -7.19
CA GLU A 5 -21.96 17.39 -7.11
C GLU A 5 -20.66 18.09 -7.55
N ARG A 6 -20.00 18.76 -6.61
CA ARG A 6 -18.60 19.17 -6.79
C ARG A 6 -17.75 17.90 -6.84
N THR A 7 -17.40 17.47 -8.05
CA THR A 7 -16.40 16.42 -8.26
C THR A 7 -15.10 16.85 -7.56
N ARG A 8 -14.82 16.25 -6.40
CA ARG A 8 -13.63 16.57 -5.61
C ARG A 8 -12.44 15.89 -6.28
N LEU A 9 -11.62 16.67 -6.99
CA LEU A 9 -10.42 16.16 -7.64
C LEU A 9 -9.46 15.64 -6.57
N ALA A 10 -9.18 14.33 -6.59
CA ALA A 10 -8.17 13.70 -5.77
C ALA A 10 -6.85 13.63 -6.56
N MET A 11 -5.77 14.16 -5.98
CA MET A 11 -4.43 14.05 -6.57
C MET A 11 -3.79 12.72 -6.15
N LEU A 12 -3.51 11.86 -7.13
CA LEU A 12 -2.86 10.56 -6.89
C LEU A 12 -1.37 10.62 -7.27
N THR A 13 -0.50 10.48 -6.28
CA THR A 13 0.95 10.33 -6.49
C THR A 13 1.33 8.86 -6.41
N LEU A 14 1.84 8.30 -7.52
CA LEU A 14 2.34 6.93 -7.57
C LEU A 14 3.85 6.90 -7.30
N VAL A 15 4.30 5.97 -6.45
CA VAL A 15 5.71 5.80 -6.10
C VAL A 15 6.07 4.32 -6.10
N MET A 16 7.11 3.96 -6.85
CA MET A 16 7.79 2.67 -6.77
C MET A 16 9.21 2.89 -6.20
N PRO A 17 9.50 2.55 -4.93
CA PRO A 17 10.81 2.76 -4.34
C PRO A 17 11.86 1.84 -4.99
N ARG A 18 12.87 2.41 -5.64
CA ARG A 18 14.00 1.68 -6.26
C ARG A 18 15.04 1.25 -5.22
N PHE A 19 14.59 0.53 -4.18
CA PHE A 19 15.41 0.02 -3.08
C PHE A 19 15.01 -1.42 -2.73
N LEU A 20 15.89 -2.16 -2.06
CA LEU A 20 15.58 -3.53 -1.60
C LEU A 20 14.34 -3.53 -0.68
N MET A 21 13.52 -4.58 -0.77
CA MET A 21 12.24 -4.69 -0.04
C MET A 21 12.38 -4.42 1.49
N ASN A 22 13.48 -4.86 2.09
CA ASN A 22 13.76 -4.69 3.52
C ASN A 22 14.03 -3.23 3.96
N ILE A 23 14.29 -2.32 3.00
CA ILE A 23 14.54 -0.89 3.23
C ILE A 23 13.54 0.01 2.48
N ALA A 24 12.57 -0.56 1.76
CA ALA A 24 11.58 0.17 0.95
C ALA A 24 10.73 1.18 1.73
N GLY A 25 10.68 1.09 3.07
CA GLY A 25 10.05 2.09 3.93
C GLY A 25 10.84 3.39 4.11
N GLN A 26 12.17 3.39 3.96
CA GLN A 26 13.01 4.56 4.22
C GLN A 26 12.67 5.82 3.40
N PRO A 27 12.27 5.73 2.10
CA PRO A 27 11.87 6.90 1.33
C PRO A 27 10.46 7.42 1.68
N VAL A 28 9.59 6.60 2.28
CA VAL A 28 8.17 6.92 2.47
C VAL A 28 7.95 8.19 3.30
N PRO A 29 8.63 8.41 4.44
CA PRO A 29 8.54 9.68 5.18
C PRO A 29 8.98 10.91 4.37
N PHE A 30 9.91 10.77 3.41
CA PHE A 30 10.35 11.88 2.56
C PHE A 30 9.31 12.18 1.47
N LEU A 31 8.73 11.15 0.86
CA LEU A 31 7.71 11.29 -0.17
C LEU A 31 6.44 11.94 0.39
N LEU A 32 6.00 11.54 1.58
CA LEU A 32 4.86 12.16 2.27
C LEU A 32 5.08 13.65 2.56
N ARG A 33 6.34 14.06 2.84
CA ARG A 33 6.71 15.48 3.02
C ARG A 33 6.73 16.27 1.72
N SER A 34 7.08 15.62 0.60
CA SER A 34 7.20 16.27 -0.71
C SER A 34 5.87 16.38 -1.46
N SER A 35 4.84 15.62 -1.08
CA SER A 35 3.49 15.72 -1.64
C SER A 35 2.59 16.72 -0.90
N SER A 36 3.09 17.30 0.20
CA SER A 36 2.45 18.37 0.96
C SER A 36 3.31 19.63 0.84
N ASP A 37 2.79 20.71 0.25
CA ASP A 37 3.51 21.99 0.09
C ASP A 37 3.67 22.76 1.42
N LEU A 38 4.30 22.15 2.43
CA LEU A 38 4.54 22.76 3.75
C LEU A 38 5.93 22.43 4.32
N PRO A 39 6.82 23.42 4.52
CA PRO A 39 8.19 23.21 4.99
C PRO A 39 8.32 23.23 6.53
N HIS A 40 7.64 22.34 7.27
CA HIS A 40 7.72 22.32 8.74
C HIS A 40 7.86 20.91 9.39
N VAL A 41 9.11 20.50 9.69
CA VAL A 41 9.51 19.76 10.94
C VAL A 41 9.01 18.28 11.09
N VAL A 42 9.53 17.31 11.89
CA VAL A 42 10.74 17.09 12.73
C VAL A 42 11.61 15.92 12.13
N LYS A 43 12.62 15.42 12.85
CA LYS A 43 13.19 14.04 12.74
C LYS A 43 12.16 12.95 13.15
N ALA A 44 12.27 11.75 12.59
CA ALA A 44 11.35 10.62 12.80
C ALA A 44 11.53 9.85 14.14
N THR A 45 11.71 10.56 15.26
CA THR A 45 11.87 9.96 16.60
C THR A 45 11.15 10.79 17.65
N GLN A 46 10.10 10.22 18.26
CA GLN A 46 9.26 10.81 19.32
C GLN A 46 8.61 12.16 18.96
N GLY A 47 7.41 12.15 18.35
CA GLY A 47 6.71 13.43 18.10
C GLY A 47 5.39 13.42 17.32
N LEU A 48 4.69 12.29 17.14
CA LEU A 48 3.42 12.25 16.39
C LEU A 48 2.14 12.43 17.24
N LYS A 49 2.25 12.84 18.52
CA LYS A 49 1.08 13.00 19.41
C LYS A 49 0.47 14.40 19.43
N ASN A 50 1.22 15.43 19.07
CA ASN A 50 0.85 16.85 19.30
C ASN A 50 1.04 17.71 18.03
N LEU A 51 0.72 17.15 16.86
CA LEU A 51 0.84 17.85 15.58
C LEU A 51 -0.56 17.97 14.95
N GLU A 52 -1.17 19.14 15.10
CA GLU A 52 -2.31 19.56 14.28
C GLU A 52 -1.81 19.78 12.84
N VAL A 53 -1.79 18.69 12.06
CA VAL A 53 -1.56 18.73 10.61
C VAL A 53 -2.90 18.42 9.97
N ASP A 54 -3.63 19.47 9.60
CA ASP A 54 -5.03 19.34 9.12
C ASP A 54 -5.21 18.23 8.10
N HIS A 55 -4.29 18.10 7.14
CA HIS A 55 -4.40 17.14 6.04
C HIS A 55 -3.05 16.46 5.69
N LEU A 56 -2.67 15.40 6.41
CA LEU A 56 -1.68 14.45 5.89
C LEU A 56 -2.27 13.67 4.69
N PRO A 57 -1.50 13.44 3.61
CA PRO A 57 -2.00 12.68 2.46
C PRO A 57 -2.25 11.21 2.83
N THR A 58 -3.34 10.65 2.29
CA THR A 58 -3.73 9.26 2.56
C THR A 58 -2.76 8.27 1.92
N LEU A 59 -1.87 7.68 2.72
CA LEU A 59 -0.95 6.64 2.25
C LEU A 59 -1.69 5.32 2.00
N VAL A 60 -1.52 4.77 0.79
CA VAL A 60 -1.94 3.41 0.42
C VAL A 60 -0.72 2.61 -0.03
N VAL A 61 -0.49 1.44 0.57
CA VAL A 61 0.59 0.52 0.20
C VAL A 61 0.03 -0.69 -0.54
N LEU A 62 0.38 -0.83 -1.82
CA LEU A 62 0.19 -2.06 -2.58
C LEU A 62 1.33 -3.02 -2.24
N HIS A 63 1.04 -4.30 -2.01
CA HIS A 63 2.04 -5.31 -1.62
C HIS A 63 1.61 -6.72 -2.07
N ASP A 64 2.52 -7.68 -2.20
CA ASP A 64 2.16 -9.07 -2.48
C ASP A 64 1.53 -9.77 -1.26
N SER A 65 0.64 -10.73 -1.50
CA SER A 65 -0.14 -11.41 -0.47
C SER A 65 -0.20 -12.90 -0.72
N LEU A 66 0.59 -13.64 0.07
CA LEU A 66 0.63 -15.10 0.03
C LEU A 66 -0.69 -15.76 0.45
N GLU A 67 -1.42 -15.15 1.40
CA GLU A 67 -2.70 -15.70 1.91
C GLU A 67 -3.90 -15.32 1.02
N THR A 68 -3.65 -14.76 -0.18
CA THR A 68 -4.68 -14.35 -1.14
C THR A 68 -4.41 -15.06 -2.47
N PRO A 69 -5.41 -15.72 -3.09
CA PRO A 69 -5.22 -16.41 -4.36
C PRO A 69 -4.67 -15.49 -5.47
N PRO A 70 -3.93 -16.02 -6.45
CA PRO A 70 -3.56 -15.28 -7.67
C PRO A 70 -4.77 -14.59 -8.30
N MET A 71 -4.55 -13.42 -8.90
CA MET A 71 -5.60 -12.59 -9.53
C MET A 71 -6.71 -12.10 -8.58
N ALA A 72 -6.52 -12.19 -7.26
CA ALA A 72 -7.45 -11.62 -6.27
C ALA A 72 -6.81 -10.49 -5.46
N LEU A 73 -7.64 -9.57 -4.97
CA LEU A 73 -7.23 -8.50 -4.06
C LEU A 73 -7.72 -8.79 -2.64
N THR A 74 -6.93 -8.43 -1.63
CA THR A 74 -7.48 -8.27 -0.28
C THR A 74 -8.40 -7.04 -0.25
N LYS A 75 -9.49 -7.09 0.53
CA LYS A 75 -10.20 -5.87 0.93
C LYS A 75 -9.20 -4.85 1.53
N PRO A 76 -9.34 -3.54 1.27
CA PRO A 76 -8.51 -2.51 1.91
C PRO A 76 -8.52 -2.62 3.43
N LYS A 77 -7.34 -2.48 4.06
CA LYS A 77 -7.19 -2.47 5.53
C LYS A 77 -6.30 -1.32 5.97
N ARG A 78 -6.62 -0.70 7.10
CA ARG A 78 -5.84 0.35 7.78
C ARG A 78 -5.46 -0.12 9.19
N ASN A 79 -4.36 0.38 9.76
CA ASN A 79 -3.92 0.09 11.14
C ASN A 79 -3.80 -1.41 11.50
N VAL A 80 -3.11 -2.18 10.65
CA VAL A 80 -2.97 -3.64 10.78
C VAL A 80 -1.50 -4.09 10.73
N GLY A 81 -1.12 -5.07 11.55
CA GLY A 81 0.27 -5.56 11.62
C GLY A 81 0.77 -6.21 10.31
N PRO A 82 2.09 -6.37 10.09
CA PRO A 82 2.68 -6.63 8.77
C PRO A 82 2.52 -8.07 8.24
N GLN A 83 1.93 -9.00 9.01
CA GLN A 83 1.64 -10.39 8.61
C GLN A 83 2.84 -11.15 7.99
N GLY A 84 4.07 -10.85 8.43
CA GLY A 84 5.31 -11.46 7.94
C GLY A 84 5.96 -10.75 6.75
N HIS A 85 5.28 -9.81 6.09
CA HIS A 85 5.82 -9.11 4.93
C HIS A 85 6.88 -8.06 5.32
N ASN A 86 8.10 -8.20 4.77
CA ASN A 86 9.23 -7.35 5.16
C ASN A 86 9.09 -5.89 4.72
N GLY A 87 8.57 -5.61 3.52
CA GLY A 87 8.24 -4.25 3.07
C GLY A 87 7.29 -3.51 4.02
N LEU A 88 6.13 -4.11 4.36
CA LEU A 88 5.20 -3.55 5.36
C LEU A 88 5.87 -3.29 6.71
N ARG A 89 6.73 -4.21 7.19
CA ARG A 89 7.52 -4.02 8.43
C ARG A 89 8.49 -2.83 8.31
N ALA A 90 9.12 -2.63 7.15
CA ALA A 90 10.01 -1.51 6.89
C ALA A 90 9.26 -0.17 6.84
N VAL A 91 8.06 -0.14 6.23
CA VAL A 91 7.18 1.04 6.21
C VAL A 91 6.71 1.40 7.63
N GLU A 92 6.20 0.42 8.39
CA GLU A 92 5.82 0.61 9.80
C GLU A 92 6.98 1.17 10.64
N LYS A 93 8.19 0.61 10.48
CA LYS A 93 9.39 1.08 11.19
C LYS A 93 9.79 2.50 10.79
N ALA A 94 9.64 2.87 9.53
CA ALA A 94 10.02 4.19 9.02
C ALA A 94 9.02 5.30 9.40
N LEU A 95 7.73 4.96 9.48
CA LEU A 95 6.67 5.89 9.87
C LEU A 95 6.48 5.97 11.40
N GLY A 96 6.87 4.93 12.15
CA GLY A 96 6.58 4.81 13.57
C GLY A 96 5.10 4.55 13.88
N THR A 97 4.29 4.24 12.86
CA THR A 97 2.86 3.96 12.95
C THR A 97 2.42 2.93 11.91
N ARG A 98 1.29 2.27 12.17
CA ARG A 98 0.57 1.39 11.22
C ARG A 98 -0.57 2.13 10.50
N ASP A 99 -0.71 3.43 10.74
CA ASP A 99 -1.85 4.22 10.28
C ASP A 99 -1.75 4.62 8.80
N PHE A 100 -1.75 3.60 7.95
CA PHE A 100 -1.80 3.70 6.51
C PHE A 100 -2.69 2.58 5.96
N TRP A 101 -3.29 2.83 4.80
CA TRP A 101 -4.05 1.80 4.10
C TRP A 101 -3.12 0.84 3.38
N ARG A 102 -3.57 -0.40 3.18
CA ARG A 102 -2.92 -1.34 2.29
C ARG A 102 -3.90 -2.24 1.54
N ILE A 103 -3.45 -2.67 0.36
CA ILE A 103 -4.15 -3.61 -0.51
C ILE A 103 -3.13 -4.69 -0.91
N GLY A 104 -3.38 -5.93 -0.49
CA GLY A 104 -2.61 -7.08 -0.90
C GLY A 104 -3.04 -7.56 -2.29
N LEU A 105 -2.07 -7.69 -3.19
CA LEU A 105 -2.17 -8.33 -4.49
C LEU A 105 -1.91 -9.82 -4.29
N GLY A 106 -2.88 -10.67 -4.56
CA GLY A 106 -2.76 -12.10 -4.31
C GLY A 106 -1.79 -12.77 -5.26
N ILE A 107 -0.85 -13.53 -4.70
CA ILE A 107 0.14 -14.35 -5.43
C ILE A 107 0.09 -15.83 -4.99
N GLY A 108 -0.84 -16.18 -4.11
CA GLY A 108 -0.96 -17.53 -3.53
C GLY A 108 0.28 -17.99 -2.76
N ARG A 109 0.35 -19.30 -2.50
CA ARG A 109 1.50 -19.97 -1.86
C ARG A 109 2.10 -20.98 -2.82
N PRO A 110 3.43 -21.23 -2.75
CA PRO A 110 4.05 -22.32 -3.49
C PRO A 110 3.40 -23.66 -3.10
N LEU A 111 3.00 -24.44 -4.10
CA LEU A 111 2.42 -25.77 -3.89
C LEU A 111 3.51 -26.77 -3.45
N GLY A 112 3.22 -27.58 -2.45
CA GLY A 112 4.08 -28.71 -2.03
C GLY A 112 5.14 -28.42 -0.96
N GLY A 113 5.19 -27.23 -0.37
CA GLY A 113 6.11 -26.93 0.74
C GLY A 113 5.83 -27.79 1.98
N LYS A 114 6.89 -28.33 2.62
CA LYS A 114 6.77 -29.25 3.77
C LYS A 114 6.42 -28.55 5.09
N SER A 115 6.44 -27.22 5.12
CA SER A 115 6.20 -26.39 6.30
C SER A 115 5.75 -24.98 5.90
N ARG A 116 5.14 -24.25 6.84
CA ARG A 116 4.65 -22.87 6.65
C ARG A 116 5.81 -21.86 6.57
N GLY A 117 6.61 -21.94 5.51
CA GLY A 117 7.86 -21.20 5.33
C GLY A 117 8.71 -21.70 4.15
N ASP A 118 8.57 -22.98 3.80
CA ASP A 118 9.36 -23.68 2.79
C ASP A 118 9.09 -23.13 1.37
N GLY A 119 10.15 -22.84 0.62
CA GLY A 119 10.07 -22.28 -0.75
C GLY A 119 9.50 -20.86 -0.90
N ILE A 120 9.16 -20.15 0.19
CA ILE A 120 8.53 -18.82 0.09
C ILE A 120 9.48 -17.78 -0.50
N THR A 121 10.77 -17.82 -0.14
CA THR A 121 11.76 -16.84 -0.62
C THR A 121 11.92 -16.93 -2.13
N GLU A 122 12.02 -18.16 -2.64
CA GLU A 122 12.14 -18.49 -4.05
C GLU A 122 10.86 -18.14 -4.81
N TRP A 123 9.69 -18.32 -4.18
CA TRP A 123 8.39 -17.94 -4.74
C TRP A 123 8.24 -16.43 -4.93
N VAL A 124 8.54 -15.61 -3.90
CA VAL A 124 8.40 -14.15 -4.00
C VAL A 124 9.50 -13.45 -4.80
N LEU A 125 10.59 -14.17 -5.12
CA LEU A 125 11.64 -13.74 -6.03
C LEU A 125 11.45 -14.27 -7.45
N GLY A 126 10.43 -15.10 -7.70
CA GLY A 126 10.13 -15.66 -9.01
C GLY A 126 9.35 -14.69 -9.89
N ASP A 127 9.63 -14.72 -11.20
CA ASP A 127 8.89 -13.94 -12.19
C ASP A 127 7.51 -14.53 -12.48
N ILE A 128 6.51 -13.65 -12.63
CA ILE A 128 5.23 -14.01 -13.25
C ILE A 128 5.50 -14.32 -14.73
N LYS A 129 5.09 -15.51 -15.19
CA LYS A 129 5.26 -15.93 -16.60
C LYS A 129 4.54 -14.97 -17.54
N SER A 130 5.21 -14.55 -18.62
CA SER A 130 4.70 -13.54 -19.56
C SER A 130 3.30 -13.86 -20.11
N ASP A 131 3.08 -15.12 -20.46
CA ASP A 131 1.88 -15.57 -21.17
C ASP A 131 0.86 -16.19 -20.20
N SER A 132 0.86 -15.76 -18.92
CA SER A 132 -0.07 -16.24 -17.91
C SER A 132 -1.31 -15.35 -17.81
N ASP A 133 -2.46 -15.98 -17.48
CA ASP A 133 -3.69 -15.27 -17.12
C ASP A 133 -3.45 -14.24 -16.00
N GLU A 134 -2.53 -14.57 -15.06
CA GLU A 134 -2.13 -13.66 -13.99
C GLU A 134 -1.44 -12.39 -14.51
N ARG A 135 -0.54 -12.50 -15.49
CA ARG A 135 0.11 -11.34 -16.11
C ARG A 135 -0.93 -10.46 -16.81
N ILE A 136 -1.79 -11.07 -17.62
CA ILE A 136 -2.86 -10.41 -18.38
C ILE A 136 -3.83 -9.70 -17.42
N PHE A 137 -4.20 -10.35 -16.31
CA PHE A 137 -5.06 -9.78 -15.28
C PHE A 137 -4.42 -8.54 -14.63
N TRP A 138 -3.15 -8.62 -14.21
CA TRP A 138 -2.48 -7.51 -13.54
C TRP A 138 -2.16 -6.32 -14.46
N GLU A 139 -2.09 -6.54 -15.78
CA GLU A 139 -1.98 -5.46 -16.78
C GLU A 139 -3.36 -4.87 -17.17
N GLY A 140 -4.46 -5.60 -16.94
CA GLY A 140 -5.82 -5.21 -17.28
C GLY A 140 -6.74 -5.03 -16.07
N GLU A 141 -7.62 -6.00 -15.82
CA GLU A 141 -8.71 -5.91 -14.84
C GLU A 141 -8.23 -5.64 -13.40
N GLY A 142 -7.05 -6.15 -13.04
CA GLY A 142 -6.41 -5.92 -11.74
C GLY A 142 -6.16 -4.42 -11.47
N VAL A 143 -5.70 -3.67 -12.47
CA VAL A 143 -5.52 -2.21 -12.36
C VAL A 143 -6.86 -1.51 -12.13
N ALA A 144 -7.89 -1.90 -12.87
CA ALA A 144 -9.24 -1.35 -12.70
C ALA A 144 -9.83 -1.70 -11.31
N ALA A 145 -9.53 -2.88 -10.78
CA ALA A 145 -9.93 -3.29 -9.43
C ALA A 145 -9.20 -2.51 -8.33
N ILE A 146 -7.89 -2.29 -8.46
CA ILE A 146 -7.11 -1.44 -7.57
C ILE A 146 -7.66 -0.01 -7.59
N ARG A 147 -7.96 0.55 -8.77
CA ARG A 147 -8.53 1.90 -8.90
C ARG A 147 -9.84 2.05 -8.12
N ARG A 148 -10.78 1.10 -8.23
CA ARG A 148 -12.03 1.11 -7.45
C ARG A 148 -11.80 1.14 -5.94
N TYR A 149 -10.77 0.48 -5.44
CA TYR A 149 -10.39 0.54 -4.03
C TYR A 149 -9.69 1.86 -3.65
N LEU A 150 -8.90 2.47 -4.54
CA LEU A 150 -8.33 3.80 -4.31
C LEU A 150 -9.45 4.87 -4.25
N ASP A 151 -10.43 4.79 -5.15
CA ASP A 151 -11.62 5.66 -5.14
C ASP A 151 -12.39 5.50 -3.80
N GLN A 152 -12.67 4.27 -3.36
CA GLN A 152 -13.31 3.99 -2.06
C GLN A 152 -12.51 4.51 -0.86
N ILE A 153 -11.18 4.36 -0.88
CA ILE A 153 -10.29 4.88 0.18
C ILE A 153 -10.35 6.41 0.21
N ALA A 154 -10.30 7.08 -0.94
CA ALA A 154 -10.40 8.53 -1.04
C ALA A 154 -11.75 9.04 -0.49
N GLU A 155 -12.87 8.40 -0.84
CA GLU A 155 -14.19 8.72 -0.27
C GLU A 155 -14.27 8.50 1.25
N THR A 156 -13.61 7.45 1.76
CA THR A 156 -13.61 7.12 3.19
C THR A 156 -12.77 8.12 3.98
N SER A 157 -11.57 8.45 3.49
CA SER A 157 -10.66 9.42 4.12
C SER A 157 -11.05 10.90 3.88
N ALA A 158 -12.02 11.18 3.01
CA ALA A 158 -12.54 12.54 2.77
C ALA A 158 -13.67 12.96 3.72
N ARG A 159 -14.19 12.05 4.56
CA ARG A 159 -15.22 12.33 5.56
C ARG A 159 -14.56 12.72 6.89
N PRO A 160 -14.91 13.86 7.51
CA PRO A 160 -14.54 14.11 8.91
C PRO A 160 -15.27 13.11 9.82
N GLU A 161 -14.64 12.79 10.95
CA GLU A 161 -15.23 11.99 12.04
C GLU A 161 -16.26 12.80 12.86
#